data_AF-A0A2V8BX21-F1
#
_entry.id   AF-A0A2V8BX21-F1
#
_cell.length_a   1.000
_cell.length_b   1.000
_cell.length_c   1.000
_cell.angle_alpha   90.00
_cell.angle_beta   90.00
_cell.angle_gamma   90.00
#
_symmetry.space_group_name_H-M   'P 1'
#
loop_
_entity.id
_entity.type
_entity.pdbx_description
1 polymer ?
#
loop_
_entity_poly.entity_id
_entity_poly.type
_entity_poly.pdbx_seq_one_letter_code
_entity_poly.pdbx_strand_id
1 'polypeptide(L)'
;MPGSTTHRSWSPSQFPRTSVNISRRELLAGAGAAALLLEQGGVQAQPTPRRTVVFARTTVVNVDAVQDEVALAVEGDKIAAIGPTSSILEAYPNAEVYDGRGKALFPGLINCHAHLAATLARGFNEDFGFPNSARLAIQPTSLLQGEEATLMVTTTPTTCLMRSVLLC
;
A
#
# COMPACT_ATOMS: atom_id res chain seq x y z
N MET A 1 37.65 -8.87 62.41
CA MET A 1 39.13 -8.91 62.29
C MET A 1 39.50 -10.28 61.72
N PRO A 2 40.51 -10.34 60.83
CA PRO A 2 40.49 -10.63 59.37
C PRO A 2 40.49 -12.14 59.04
N GLY A 3 40.25 -12.66 57.83
CA GLY A 3 40.59 -12.21 56.48
C GLY A 3 41.66 -13.15 55.90
N SER A 4 41.31 -14.04 54.98
CA SER A 4 42.27 -14.82 54.17
C SER A 4 41.79 -14.94 52.72
N THR A 5 42.09 -13.90 51.94
CA THR A 5 41.89 -13.87 50.49
C THR A 5 43.04 -14.64 49.82
N THR A 6 42.75 -15.78 49.20
CA THR A 6 43.69 -16.46 48.28
C THR A 6 43.27 -16.16 46.84
N HIS A 7 44.03 -15.26 46.19
CA HIS A 7 43.93 -14.97 44.77
C HIS A 7 44.34 -16.21 43.95
N ARG A 8 43.42 -16.78 43.16
CA ARG A 8 43.77 -17.70 42.07
C ARG A 8 43.81 -16.92 40.76
N SER A 9 44.99 -16.86 40.17
CA SER A 9 45.27 -16.26 38.87
C SER A 9 44.63 -17.06 37.73
N TRP A 10 43.78 -16.41 36.94
CA TRP A 10 43.19 -16.93 35.71
C TRP A 10 44.19 -16.70 34.54
N SER A 11 44.69 -17.77 33.92
CA SER A 11 45.42 -17.72 32.65
C SER A 11 44.45 -17.82 31.46
N PRO A 12 44.42 -16.89 30.49
CA PRO A 12 43.57 -17.02 29.33
C PRO A 12 44.15 -18.04 28.34
N SER A 13 43.30 -18.97 27.89
CA SER A 13 43.61 -19.94 26.83
C SER A 13 43.85 -19.24 25.49
N GLN A 14 44.98 -19.56 24.86
CA GLN A 14 45.32 -19.10 23.51
C GLN A 14 44.46 -19.85 22.47
N PHE A 15 43.63 -19.12 21.72
CA PHE A 15 42.98 -19.65 20.51
C PHE A 15 43.89 -19.40 19.30
N PRO A 16 44.20 -20.42 18.48
CA PRO A 16 44.97 -20.22 17.25
C PRO A 16 44.12 -19.47 16.22
N ARG A 17 44.57 -18.28 15.82
CA ARG A 17 44.06 -17.56 14.65
C ARG A 17 44.74 -18.09 13.40
N THR A 18 44.07 -18.95 12.64
CA THR A 18 44.47 -19.24 11.24
C THR A 18 44.08 -18.07 10.36
N SER A 19 45.05 -17.28 9.89
CA SER A 19 44.83 -16.26 8.88
C SER A 19 44.85 -16.91 7.49
N VAL A 20 43.69 -17.00 6.84
CA VAL A 20 43.59 -17.37 5.42
C VAL A 20 43.86 -16.13 4.58
N ASN A 21 44.91 -16.17 3.76
CA ASN A 21 45.33 -15.06 2.90
C ASN A 21 44.78 -15.29 1.48
N ILE A 22 43.54 -14.85 1.21
CA ILE A 22 42.92 -14.98 -0.12
C ILE A 22 43.34 -13.79 -0.99
N SER A 23 43.98 -14.06 -2.12
CA SER A 23 44.44 -13.02 -3.05
C SER A 23 43.30 -12.54 -3.96
N ARG A 24 43.33 -11.25 -4.33
CA ARG A 24 42.32 -10.57 -5.18
C ARG A 24 42.03 -11.27 -6.51
N ARG A 25 42.97 -12.09 -7.00
CA ARG A 25 42.80 -12.89 -8.23
C ARG A 25 41.89 -14.11 -8.04
N GLU A 26 41.85 -14.72 -6.86
CA GLU A 26 40.97 -15.87 -6.58
C GLU A 26 39.51 -15.45 -6.40
N LEU A 27 39.26 -14.24 -5.88
CA LEU A 27 37.92 -13.68 -5.73
C LEU A 27 37.23 -13.40 -7.09
N LEU A 28 38.01 -12.99 -8.10
CA LEU A 28 37.49 -12.65 -9.43
C LEU A 28 37.21 -13.88 -10.30
N ALA A 29 37.88 -15.01 -10.04
CA ALA A 29 37.66 -16.26 -10.77
C ALA A 29 36.33 -16.95 -10.37
N GLY A 30 35.80 -16.67 -9.18
CA GLY A 30 34.54 -17.26 -8.69
C GLY A 30 33.27 -16.50 -9.09
N ALA A 31 33.38 -15.28 -9.61
CA ALA A 31 32.22 -14.41 -9.86
C ALA A 31 31.38 -14.78 -11.10
N GLY A 32 31.91 -15.61 -12.00
CA GLY A 32 31.23 -15.97 -13.26
C GLY A 32 30.15 -17.04 -13.13
N ALA A 33 30.23 -17.92 -12.14
CA ALA A 33 29.30 -19.05 -11.99
C ALA A 33 28.05 -18.72 -11.15
N ALA A 34 28.12 -17.71 -10.28
CA ALA A 34 27.00 -17.30 -9.44
C ALA A 34 25.99 -16.41 -10.19
N ALA A 35 26.42 -15.71 -11.26
CA ALA A 35 25.55 -14.85 -12.04
C ALA A 35 24.50 -15.62 -12.86
N LEU A 36 24.83 -16.85 -13.30
CA LEU A 36 23.90 -17.67 -14.09
C LEU A 36 22.75 -18.30 -13.27
N LEU A 37 22.81 -18.27 -11.94
CA LEU A 37 21.81 -18.91 -11.07
C LEU A 37 20.77 -17.92 -10.50
N LEU A 38 20.93 -16.61 -10.74
CA LEU A 38 19.98 -15.59 -10.27
C LEU A 38 18.88 -15.25 -11.29
N GLU A 39 18.95 -15.78 -12.52
CA GLU A 39 18.07 -15.38 -13.63
C GLU A 39 16.79 -16.23 -13.83
N GLN A 40 16.39 -17.05 -12.85
CA GLN A 40 15.16 -17.87 -12.98
C GLN A 40 14.07 -17.60 -11.93
N GLY A 41 14.21 -16.54 -11.12
CA GLY A 41 13.15 -16.04 -10.26
C GLY A 41 12.11 -15.21 -11.04
N GLY A 42 11.46 -15.81 -12.03
CA GLY A 42 10.28 -15.18 -12.63
C GLY A 42 9.24 -14.97 -11.54
N VAL A 43 8.87 -13.71 -11.28
CA VAL A 43 7.69 -13.38 -10.46
C VAL A 43 6.47 -13.88 -11.22
N GLN A 44 6.17 -15.16 -11.08
CA GLN A 44 4.87 -15.70 -11.43
C GLN A 44 3.91 -15.15 -10.38
N ALA A 45 2.99 -14.29 -10.81
CA ALA A 45 1.88 -13.88 -9.96
C ALA A 45 1.18 -15.15 -9.49
N GLN A 46 1.28 -15.44 -8.19
CA GLN A 46 0.56 -16.55 -7.59
C GLN A 46 -0.93 -16.31 -7.87
N PRO A 47 -1.66 -17.26 -8.48
CA PRO A 47 -3.08 -17.07 -8.76
C PRO A 47 -3.78 -16.88 -7.42
N THR A 48 -4.13 -15.63 -7.10
CA THR A 48 -4.93 -15.31 -5.93
C THR A 48 -6.22 -16.11 -6.08
N PRO A 49 -6.56 -17.03 -5.15
CA PRO A 49 -7.82 -17.73 -5.22
C PRO A 49 -8.92 -16.67 -5.33
N ARG A 50 -9.74 -16.78 -6.39
CA ARG A 50 -10.83 -15.83 -6.66
C ARG A 50 -11.89 -16.04 -5.61
N ARG A 51 -11.72 -15.38 -4.47
CA ARG A 51 -12.72 -15.30 -3.42
C ARG A 51 -13.96 -14.62 -3.99
N THR A 52 -15.09 -15.30 -3.88
CA THR A 52 -16.39 -14.73 -4.20
C THR A 52 -16.90 -14.00 -2.96
N VAL A 53 -17.30 -12.75 -3.15
CA VAL A 53 -17.86 -11.91 -2.09
C VAL A 53 -19.26 -11.49 -2.51
N VAL A 54 -20.24 -11.60 -1.61
CA VAL A 54 -21.61 -11.15 -1.83
C VAL A 54 -21.94 -10.04 -0.84
N PHE A 55 -22.34 -8.88 -1.34
CA PHE A 55 -22.96 -7.83 -0.55
C PHE A 55 -24.47 -8.02 -0.62
N ALA A 56 -25.09 -8.49 0.46
CA ALA A 56 -26.51 -8.80 0.53
C ALA A 56 -27.33 -7.65 1.12
N ARG A 57 -28.60 -7.53 0.73
CA ARG A 57 -29.58 -6.55 1.28
C ARG A 57 -29.03 -5.12 1.26
N THR A 58 -28.51 -4.70 0.11
CA THR A 58 -27.89 -3.39 -0.08
C THR A 58 -28.61 -2.61 -1.17
N THR A 59 -28.42 -1.29 -1.19
CA THR A 59 -28.83 -0.45 -2.31
C THR A 59 -27.69 -0.41 -3.32
N VAL A 60 -27.91 -0.83 -4.56
CA VAL A 60 -26.93 -0.70 -5.65
C VAL A 60 -27.33 0.47 -6.53
N VAL A 61 -26.41 1.44 -6.66
CA VAL A 61 -26.59 2.61 -7.50
C VAL A 61 -25.70 2.49 -8.71
N ASN A 62 -26.24 2.71 -9.91
CA ASN A 62 -25.46 2.90 -11.12
C ASN A 62 -26.01 4.11 -11.91
N VAL A 63 -25.48 4.36 -13.10
CA VAL A 63 -25.87 5.52 -13.91
C VAL A 63 -27.33 5.46 -14.40
N ASP A 64 -27.87 4.26 -14.54
CA ASP A 64 -29.19 4.03 -15.13
C ASP A 64 -30.30 3.84 -14.08
N ALA A 65 -29.95 3.32 -12.89
CA ALA A 65 -30.92 2.90 -11.89
C ALA A 65 -30.37 2.92 -10.45
N VAL A 66 -31.31 3.05 -9.51
CA VAL A 66 -31.13 2.76 -8.08
C VAL A 66 -31.97 1.52 -7.76
N GLN A 67 -31.36 0.49 -7.19
CA GLN A 67 -32.02 -0.76 -6.84
C GLN A 67 -31.86 -1.02 -5.34
N ASP A 68 -32.97 -1.12 -4.61
CA ASP A 68 -33.00 -1.36 -3.16
C ASP A 68 -33.18 -2.84 -2.82
N GLU A 69 -32.67 -3.25 -1.65
CA GLU A 69 -32.77 -4.63 -1.12
C GLU A 69 -32.24 -5.73 -2.07
N VAL A 70 -31.30 -5.38 -2.93
CA VAL A 70 -30.62 -6.31 -3.85
C VAL A 70 -29.33 -6.85 -3.24
N ALA A 71 -28.76 -7.85 -3.89
CA ALA A 71 -27.42 -8.33 -3.63
C ALA A 71 -26.52 -8.18 -4.86
N LEU A 72 -25.23 -7.93 -4.61
CA LEU A 72 -24.19 -7.82 -5.62
C LEU A 72 -23.10 -8.85 -5.32
N ALA A 73 -22.85 -9.75 -6.26
CA ALA A 73 -21.79 -10.76 -6.18
C ALA A 73 -20.56 -10.31 -6.97
N VAL A 74 -19.39 -10.41 -6.36
CA VAL A 74 -18.09 -10.12 -6.97
C VAL A 74 -17.25 -11.39 -6.97
N GLU A 75 -16.73 -11.75 -8.13
CA GLU A 75 -15.76 -12.85 -8.29
C GLU A 75 -14.42 -12.29 -8.74
N GLY A 76 -13.45 -12.25 -7.84
CA GLY A 76 -12.16 -11.64 -8.12
C GLY A 76 -12.29 -10.15 -8.43
N ASP A 77 -12.12 -9.77 -9.70
CA ASP A 77 -12.13 -8.39 -10.20
C ASP A 77 -13.40 -8.02 -10.98
N LYS A 78 -14.40 -8.91 -11.04
CA LYS A 78 -15.62 -8.71 -11.83
C LYS A 78 -16.87 -8.79 -10.97
N ILE A 79 -17.84 -7.95 -11.31
CA ILE A 79 -19.21 -8.09 -10.82
C ILE A 79 -19.84 -9.26 -11.58
N ALA A 80 -20.11 -10.35 -10.88
CA ALA A 80 -20.64 -11.58 -11.46
C ALA A 80 -22.16 -11.56 -11.60
N ALA A 81 -22.87 -10.93 -10.66
CA ALA A 81 -24.32 -10.80 -10.69
C ALA A 81 -24.83 -9.66 -9.80
N ILE A 82 -25.98 -9.10 -10.16
CA ILE A 82 -26.78 -8.19 -9.35
C ILE A 82 -28.23 -8.67 -9.44
N GLY A 83 -28.93 -8.78 -8.31
CA GLY A 83 -30.32 -9.23 -8.31
C GLY A 83 -30.92 -9.39 -6.92
N PRO A 84 -32.10 -10.02 -6.81
CA PRO A 84 -32.74 -10.27 -5.51
C PRO A 84 -31.80 -11.04 -4.57
N THR A 85 -31.76 -10.61 -3.30
CA THR A 85 -30.80 -11.18 -2.34
C THR A 85 -30.91 -12.70 -2.22
N SER A 86 -32.13 -13.25 -2.12
CA SER A 86 -32.34 -14.69 -1.99
C SER A 86 -31.74 -15.46 -3.17
N SER A 87 -32.02 -15.03 -4.39
CA SER A 87 -31.52 -15.67 -5.62
C SER A 87 -29.99 -15.64 -5.71
N ILE A 88 -29.36 -14.54 -5.30
CA ILE A 88 -27.89 -14.43 -5.31
C ILE A 88 -27.26 -15.33 -4.24
N LEU A 89 -27.84 -15.39 -3.03
CA LEU A 89 -27.31 -16.26 -1.97
C LEU A 89 -27.45 -17.74 -2.32
N GLU A 90 -28.52 -18.14 -3.01
CA GLU A 90 -28.68 -19.50 -3.53
C GLU A 90 -27.66 -19.83 -4.64
N ALA A 91 -27.37 -18.87 -5.51
CA ALA A 91 -26.41 -19.04 -6.62
C ALA A 91 -24.95 -19.10 -6.14
N TYR A 92 -24.62 -18.43 -5.02
CA TYR A 92 -23.26 -18.34 -4.48
C TYR A 92 -23.19 -18.81 -3.01
N PRO A 93 -23.48 -20.09 -2.72
CA PRO A 93 -23.63 -20.59 -1.34
C PRO A 93 -22.31 -20.63 -0.55
N ASN A 94 -21.17 -20.61 -1.24
CA ASN A 94 -19.83 -20.65 -0.63
C ASN A 94 -19.15 -19.27 -0.59
N ALA A 95 -19.86 -18.20 -0.96
CA ALA A 95 -19.30 -16.86 -0.97
C ALA A 95 -19.19 -16.28 0.45
N GLU A 96 -18.23 -15.38 0.63
CA GLU A 96 -18.15 -14.53 1.81
C GLU A 96 -19.28 -13.50 1.75
N VAL A 97 -20.18 -13.49 2.74
CA VAL A 97 -21.37 -12.63 2.72
C VAL A 97 -21.19 -11.44 3.66
N TYR A 98 -21.38 -10.24 3.13
CA TYR A 98 -21.45 -8.98 3.87
C TYR A 98 -22.90 -8.47 3.88
N ASP A 99 -23.39 -8.08 5.06
CA ASP A 99 -24.70 -7.46 5.21
C ASP A 99 -24.61 -5.95 4.93
N GLY A 100 -25.20 -5.52 3.82
CA GLY A 100 -25.17 -4.14 3.35
C GLY A 100 -26.41 -3.31 3.71
N ARG A 101 -27.26 -3.77 4.64
CA ARG A 101 -28.46 -3.03 5.07
C ARG A 101 -28.12 -1.61 5.50
N GLY A 102 -28.88 -0.65 4.98
CA GLY A 102 -28.68 0.77 5.24
C GLY A 102 -27.38 1.34 4.64
N LYS A 103 -26.72 0.60 3.75
CA LYS A 103 -25.55 1.04 2.99
C LYS A 103 -25.84 0.97 1.50
N ALA A 104 -25.17 1.82 0.73
CA ALA A 104 -25.27 1.86 -0.71
C ALA A 104 -23.91 1.56 -1.37
N LEU A 105 -23.96 0.78 -2.45
CA LEU A 105 -22.82 0.52 -3.32
C LEU A 105 -22.88 1.45 -4.52
N PHE A 106 -21.79 2.19 -4.73
CA PHE A 106 -21.56 3.04 -5.89
C PHE A 106 -20.40 2.51 -6.73
N PRO A 107 -20.38 2.78 -8.05
CA PRO A 107 -19.16 2.62 -8.82
C PRO A 107 -18.06 3.50 -8.22
N GLY A 108 -16.80 3.04 -8.30
CA GLY A 108 -15.67 3.86 -7.89
C GLY A 108 -15.66 5.20 -8.63
N LEU A 109 -15.48 6.30 -7.90
CA LEU A 109 -15.45 7.63 -8.50
C LEU A 109 -14.20 7.79 -9.37
N ILE A 110 -14.39 8.20 -10.62
CA ILE A 110 -13.30 8.43 -11.57
C ILE A 110 -12.95 9.92 -11.57
N ASN A 111 -11.72 10.24 -11.20
CA ASN A 111 -11.19 11.59 -11.30
C ASN A 111 -10.45 11.78 -12.64
N CYS A 112 -11.11 12.43 -13.60
CA CYS A 112 -10.55 12.62 -14.95
C CYS A 112 -9.50 13.74 -15.03
N HIS A 113 -9.38 14.59 -14.01
CA HIS A 113 -8.48 15.74 -14.05
C HIS A 113 -8.05 16.15 -12.64
N ALA A 114 -6.76 15.99 -12.35
CA ALA A 114 -6.18 16.35 -11.06
C ALA A 114 -4.80 16.99 -11.22
N HIS A 115 -4.59 18.10 -10.51
CA HIS A 115 -3.26 18.67 -10.29
C HIS A 115 -2.73 18.20 -8.93
N LEU A 116 -2.05 17.06 -8.91
CA LEU A 116 -1.58 16.46 -7.66
C LEU A 116 -0.65 17.39 -6.88
N ALA A 117 0.23 18.12 -7.57
CA ALA A 117 1.11 19.11 -6.96
C ALA A 117 0.38 20.28 -6.31
N ALA A 118 -0.79 20.66 -6.84
CA ALA A 118 -1.59 21.74 -6.27
C ALA A 118 -2.21 21.36 -4.92
N THR A 119 -2.21 20.08 -4.53
CA THR A 119 -2.67 19.66 -3.20
C THR A 119 -1.81 20.22 -2.07
N LEU A 120 -0.52 20.51 -2.33
CA LEU A 120 0.37 21.20 -1.38
C LEU A 120 -0.11 22.62 -1.04
N ALA A 121 -0.85 23.24 -1.95
CA ALA A 121 -1.41 24.58 -1.79
C ALA A 121 -2.91 24.54 -1.43
N ARG A 122 -3.45 23.39 -1.03
CA ARG A 122 -4.86 23.28 -0.61
C ARG A 122 -5.11 24.23 0.56
N GLY A 123 -6.10 25.10 0.42
CA GLY A 123 -6.44 26.14 1.40
C GLY A 123 -5.53 27.36 1.41
N PHE A 124 -4.43 27.39 0.64
CA PHE A 124 -3.50 28.52 0.65
C PHE A 124 -4.00 29.72 -0.18
N ASN A 125 -4.69 29.44 -1.30
CA ASN A 125 -5.15 30.46 -2.24
C ASN A 125 -6.65 30.74 -2.17
N GLU A 126 -7.35 30.28 -1.13
CA GLU A 126 -8.82 30.33 -1.05
C GLU A 126 -9.39 31.75 -1.07
N ASP A 127 -8.64 32.72 -0.54
CA ASP A 127 -9.06 34.13 -0.48
C ASP A 127 -8.52 35.00 -1.63
N PHE A 128 -7.65 34.47 -2.50
CA PHE A 128 -6.87 35.27 -3.44
C PHE A 128 -7.27 35.11 -4.92
N GLY A 129 -8.27 34.27 -5.20
CA GLY A 129 -8.80 34.04 -6.55
C GLY A 129 -7.84 33.30 -7.50
N PHE A 130 -8.33 32.93 -8.69
CA PHE A 130 -7.51 32.33 -9.74
C PHE A 130 -7.61 33.14 -11.05
N PRO A 131 -6.49 33.58 -11.64
CA PRO A 131 -5.11 33.43 -11.15
C PRO A 131 -4.83 34.28 -9.89
N ASN A 132 -4.08 33.74 -8.93
CA ASN A 132 -3.72 34.48 -7.72
C ASN A 132 -2.85 35.69 -8.12
N SER A 133 -3.37 36.90 -7.87
CA SER A 133 -2.68 38.17 -8.13
C SER A 133 -1.94 38.72 -6.91
N ALA A 134 -2.20 38.15 -5.73
CA ALA A 134 -1.47 38.47 -4.52
C ALA A 134 -0.05 37.88 -4.60
N ARG A 135 0.94 38.77 -4.69
CA ARG A 135 2.37 38.41 -4.63
C ARG A 135 2.77 38.11 -3.19
N LEU A 136 2.27 37.00 -2.66
CA LEU A 136 2.59 36.54 -1.31
C LEU A 136 4.10 36.28 -1.19
N ALA A 137 4.71 36.81 -0.12
CA ALA A 137 6.15 36.69 0.12
C ALA A 137 6.60 35.24 0.34
N ILE A 138 5.70 34.39 0.82
CA ILE A 138 5.91 32.96 1.03
C ILE A 138 4.89 32.21 0.18
N GLN A 139 5.35 31.18 -0.54
CA GLN A 139 4.48 30.27 -1.29
C GLN A 139 4.69 28.84 -0.75
N PRO A 140 3.70 27.94 -0.87
CA PRO A 140 3.85 26.56 -0.38
C PRO A 140 5.07 25.86 -0.99
N THR A 141 5.35 26.12 -2.27
CA THR A 141 6.53 25.62 -2.98
C THR A 141 7.84 26.24 -2.51
N SER A 142 7.85 27.46 -1.95
CA SER A 142 9.08 28.09 -1.45
C SER A 142 9.56 27.53 -0.11
N LEU A 143 8.71 26.76 0.58
CA LEU A 143 9.03 26.12 1.86
C LEU A 143 9.63 24.72 1.71
N LEU A 144 9.71 24.21 0.47
CA LEU A 144 10.15 22.86 0.17
C LEU A 144 11.50 22.89 -0.55
N GLN A 145 12.40 21.99 -0.18
CA GLN A 145 13.74 21.90 -0.75
C GLN A 145 13.98 20.52 -1.38
N GLY A 146 14.78 20.49 -2.44
CA GLY A 146 15.15 19.25 -3.12
C GLY A 146 13.93 18.41 -3.54
N GLU A 147 13.88 17.17 -3.07
CA GLU A 147 12.85 16.18 -3.43
C GLU A 147 11.61 16.21 -2.52
N GLU A 148 11.58 17.09 -1.50
CA GLU A 148 10.48 17.16 -0.53
C GLU A 148 9.13 17.39 -1.20
N ALA A 149 9.08 18.23 -2.23
CA ALA A 149 7.86 18.46 -3.02
C ALA A 149 7.39 17.17 -3.71
N THR A 150 8.28 16.38 -4.29
CA THR A 150 7.95 15.11 -4.94
C THR A 150 7.48 14.07 -3.91
N LEU A 151 8.16 13.96 -2.78
CA LEU A 151 7.79 13.06 -1.70
C LEU A 151 6.42 13.40 -1.12
N MET A 152 6.16 14.68 -0.83
CA MET A 152 4.86 15.10 -0.34
C MET A 152 3.77 14.87 -1.39
N VAL A 153 4.01 15.19 -2.66
CA VAL A 153 3.01 15.00 -3.73
C VAL A 153 2.71 13.53 -4.02
N THR A 154 3.63 12.61 -3.77
CA THR A 154 3.42 11.18 -4.03
C THR A 154 2.85 10.43 -2.83
N THR A 155 3.18 10.82 -1.60
CA THR A 155 2.75 10.13 -0.36
C THR A 155 1.49 10.72 0.28
N THR A 156 1.27 12.03 0.12
CA THR A 156 0.09 12.72 0.69
C THR A 156 -1.22 12.26 0.04
N PRO A 157 -1.31 12.04 -1.29
CA PRO A 157 -2.56 11.63 -1.92
C PRO A 157 -3.04 10.26 -1.47
N THR A 158 -2.15 9.29 -1.31
CA THR A 158 -2.50 7.94 -0.79
C THR A 158 -3.11 8.04 0.59
N THR A 159 -2.55 8.89 1.46
CA THR A 159 -3.08 9.15 2.80
C THR A 159 -4.43 9.89 2.76
N CYS A 160 -4.56 10.91 1.90
CA CYS A 160 -5.81 11.63 1.72
C CYS A 160 -6.93 10.75 1.15
N LEU A 161 -6.66 9.96 0.10
CA LEU A 161 -7.65 9.09 -0.54
C LEU A 161 -8.18 8.04 0.44
N MET A 162 -7.28 7.41 1.19
CA MET A 162 -7.64 6.35 2.13
C MET A 162 -8.53 6.86 3.27
N ARG A 163 -8.40 8.15 3.62
CA ARG A 163 -9.20 8.79 4.67
C ARG A 163 -10.52 9.39 4.15
N SER A 164 -10.56 9.81 2.89
CA SER A 164 -11.79 10.29 2.23
C SER A 164 -12.77 9.16 1.90
N VAL A 165 -12.29 7.97 1.54
CA VAL A 165 -13.14 6.79 1.30
C VAL A 165 -13.78 6.26 2.58
N LEU A 166 -13.20 6.56 3.75
CA LEU A 166 -13.73 6.13 5.06
C LEU A 166 -14.81 7.07 5.63
N LEU A 167 -15.15 8.17 4.94
CA LEU A 167 -16.11 9.18 5.40
C LEU A 167 -17.49 9.12 4.68
N CYS A 168 -17.77 8.07 3.91
CA CYS A 168 -19.11 7.79 3.38
C CYS A 168 -19.72 6.53 4.00
#